data_AF-A0A8T1T657-F1
#
_entry.id   AF-A0A8T1T657-F1
#
_cell.length_a   1.000
_cell.length_b   1.000
_cell.length_c   1.000
_cell.angle_alpha   90.00
_cell.angle_beta   90.00
_cell.angle_gamma   90.00
#
_symmetry.space_group_name_H-M   'P 1'
#
loop_
_entity.id
_entity.type
_entity.pdbx_description
1 polymer ?
#
loop_
_entity_poly.entity_id
_entity_poly.type
_entity_poly.pdbx_seq_one_letter_code
_entity_poly.pdbx_strand_id
1 'polypeptide(L)'
;DSHLQQLDHVLKVKNRSVQFINLRNSGTLNDKSSLDETSYEKLAEETLDSLADFFEDLADKPFTPEDYDVSFGNGVLTAKLGGDMGTYVINRQTPNKQIWLSSPT
;
A
#
# COMPACT_ATOMS: atom_id res chain seq x y z
N ASP A 1 -5.71 -0.72 -54.04
CA ASP A 1 -6.06 -1.84 -53.15
C ASP A 1 -4.86 -2.53 -52.50
N SER A 2 -4.24 -1.87 -51.52
CA SER A 2 -3.47 -2.59 -50.48
C SER A 2 -3.26 -1.74 -49.22
N HIS A 3 -4.12 -0.73 -49.04
CA HIS A 3 -4.32 0.00 -47.78
C HIS A 3 -4.89 -0.91 -46.65
N LEU A 4 -5.00 -2.22 -46.91
CA LEU A 4 -5.42 -3.29 -46.01
C LEU A 4 -4.23 -4.13 -45.49
N GLN A 5 -2.98 -3.83 -45.84
CA GLN A 5 -1.82 -4.54 -45.27
C GLN A 5 -1.43 -4.10 -43.85
N GLN A 6 -2.16 -3.15 -43.26
CA GLN A 6 -1.81 -2.56 -41.95
C GLN A 6 -2.69 -3.03 -40.79
N LEU A 7 -3.69 -3.89 -41.02
CA LEU A 7 -4.66 -4.26 -39.98
C LEU A 7 -4.70 -5.74 -39.58
N ASP A 8 -3.84 -6.61 -40.13
CA ASP A 8 -4.03 -8.07 -40.00
C ASP A 8 -2.93 -8.88 -39.28
N HIS A 9 -2.09 -8.28 -38.44
CA HIS A 9 -1.31 -9.13 -37.51
C HIS A 9 -1.04 -8.56 -36.13
N VAL A 10 -2.04 -7.89 -35.58
CA VAL A 10 -2.20 -7.57 -34.14
C VAL A 10 -2.32 -8.85 -33.25
N LEU A 11 -2.26 -10.07 -33.79
CA LEU A 11 -2.47 -11.30 -33.01
C LEU A 11 -1.40 -12.37 -33.28
N LYS A 12 -0.17 -12.20 -32.74
CA LYS A 12 0.75 -13.36 -32.55
C LYS A 12 1.89 -13.16 -31.55
N VAL A 13 1.66 -12.57 -30.38
CA VAL A 13 2.56 -12.83 -29.24
C VAL A 13 2.03 -14.05 -28.50
N LYS A 14 2.44 -15.20 -29.04
CA LYS A 14 2.24 -16.55 -28.56
C LYS A 14 2.74 -16.68 -27.11
N ASN A 15 1.81 -16.90 -26.18
CA ASN A 15 1.94 -17.54 -24.87
C ASN A 15 3.41 -17.82 -24.42
N ARG A 16 4.10 -16.79 -23.94
CA ARG A 16 5.36 -16.98 -23.21
C ARG A 16 5.03 -16.79 -21.73
N SER A 17 5.11 -17.89 -20.98
CA SER A 17 5.17 -17.84 -19.52
C SER A 17 6.34 -16.93 -19.13
N VAL A 18 6.03 -15.77 -18.56
CA VAL A 18 7.03 -14.87 -18.00
C VAL A 18 7.39 -15.45 -16.64
N GLN A 19 8.52 -16.16 -16.57
CA GLN A 19 9.06 -16.62 -15.30
C GLN A 19 9.69 -15.41 -14.60
N PHE A 20 9.10 -14.98 -13.49
CA PHE A 20 9.70 -13.98 -12.62
C PHE A 20 10.90 -14.60 -11.90
N ILE A 21 12.10 -14.26 -12.35
CA ILE A 21 13.35 -14.67 -11.70
C ILE A 21 13.56 -13.71 -10.53
N ASN A 22 13.31 -14.17 -9.30
CA ASN A 22 13.61 -13.38 -8.10
C ASN A 22 15.13 -13.20 -7.97
N LEU A 23 15.66 -12.00 -8.22
CA LEU A 23 17.09 -11.67 -8.13
C LEU A 23 17.57 -11.39 -6.69
N ARG A 24 16.71 -11.63 -5.69
CA ARG A 24 17.09 -11.58 -4.27
C ARG A 24 16.98 -12.98 -3.72
N ASN A 25 18.07 -13.46 -3.11
CA ASN A 25 18.08 -14.69 -2.33
C ASN A 25 17.01 -14.56 -1.24
N SER A 26 15.83 -15.10 -1.50
CA SER A 26 14.79 -15.24 -0.50
C SER A 26 15.33 -16.29 0.47
N GLY A 27 15.97 -15.82 1.54
CA GLY A 27 16.22 -16.69 2.68
C GLY A 27 14.89 -17.33 3.03
N THR A 28 14.90 -18.64 3.28
CA THR A 28 13.74 -19.35 3.79
C THR A 28 13.25 -18.56 5.00
N LEU A 29 12.18 -17.79 4.83
CA LEU A 29 11.48 -17.17 5.94
C LEU A 29 11.02 -18.38 6.74
N ASN A 30 11.75 -18.65 7.82
CA ASN A 30 11.34 -19.53 8.90
C ASN A 30 9.84 -19.30 9.04
N ASP A 31 9.01 -20.33 8.80
CA ASP A 31 7.55 -20.23 8.89
C ASP A 31 7.23 -19.62 10.25
N LYS A 32 7.11 -18.29 10.28
CA LYS A 32 6.74 -17.53 11.46
C LYS A 32 5.29 -17.89 11.60
N SER A 33 5.05 -18.95 12.38
CA SER A 33 3.82 -19.29 13.07
C SER A 33 2.70 -18.35 12.66
N SER A 34 1.78 -18.85 11.82
CA SER A 34 0.59 -18.13 11.37
C SER A 34 0.09 -17.23 12.50
N LEU A 35 0.27 -15.92 12.38
CA LEU A 35 -0.16 -14.97 13.40
C LEU A 35 -1.64 -15.21 13.63
N ASP A 36 -2.06 -15.53 14.86
CA ASP A 36 -3.49 -15.72 15.13
C ASP A 36 -4.23 -14.39 14.91
N GLU A 37 -5.52 -14.48 14.65
CA GLU A 37 -6.33 -13.31 14.30
C GLU A 37 -6.35 -12.27 15.42
N THR A 38 -6.47 -12.70 16.68
CA THR A 38 -6.49 -11.81 17.83
C THR A 38 -5.17 -11.08 18.00
N SER A 39 -4.04 -11.78 17.84
CA SER A 39 -2.72 -11.16 17.89
C SER A 39 -2.51 -10.18 16.74
N TYR A 40 -2.96 -10.51 15.52
CA TYR A 40 -2.92 -9.60 14.39
C TYR A 40 -3.74 -8.33 14.67
N GLU A 41 -5.00 -8.49 15.08
CA GLU A 41 -5.89 -7.37 15.35
C GLU A 41 -5.27 -6.42 16.37
N LYS A 42 -4.81 -6.97 17.49
CA LYS A 42 -4.21 -6.17 18.56
C LYS A 42 -2.97 -5.41 18.07
N LEU A 43 -2.01 -6.11 17.46
CA LEU A 43 -0.76 -5.49 17.02
C LEU A 43 -1.01 -4.44 15.92
N ALA A 44 -1.93 -4.71 15.01
CA ALA A 44 -2.25 -3.80 13.92
C ALA A 44 -3.03 -2.57 14.41
N GLU A 45 -3.92 -2.72 15.40
CA GLU A 45 -4.57 -1.57 16.07
C GLU A 45 -3.51 -0.70 16.74
N GLU A 46 -2.72 -1.29 17.64
CA GLU A 46 -1.70 -0.58 18.42
C GLU A 46 -0.68 0.14 17.52
N THR A 47 -0.32 -0.48 16.39
CA THR A 47 0.59 0.12 15.41
C THR A 47 -0.05 1.31 14.70
N LEU A 48 -1.31 1.20 14.27
CA LEU A 48 -1.99 2.29 13.57
C LEU A 48 -2.35 3.44 14.52
N ASP A 49 -2.74 3.15 15.75
CA ASP A 49 -2.91 4.15 16.82
C ASP A 49 -1.61 4.92 17.05
N SER A 50 -0.50 4.21 17.26
CA SER A 50 0.81 4.86 17.47
C SER A 50 1.27 5.71 16.28
N LEU A 51 0.91 5.29 15.06
CA LEU A 51 1.19 6.07 13.86
C LEU A 51 0.28 7.30 13.77
N ALA A 52 -0.99 7.18 14.12
CA ALA A 52 -1.93 8.30 14.17
C ALA A 52 -1.41 9.37 15.15
N ASP A 53 -1.10 8.99 16.39
CA ASP A 53 -0.53 9.87 17.41
C ASP A 53 0.73 10.58 16.88
N PHE A 54 1.64 9.83 16.25
CA PHE A 54 2.86 10.40 15.68
C PHE A 54 2.57 11.44 14.59
N PHE A 55 1.61 11.19 13.70
CA PHE A 55 1.26 12.13 12.64
C PHE A 55 0.50 13.35 13.20
N GLU A 56 -0.37 13.16 14.20
CA GLU A 56 -1.03 14.26 14.90
C GLU A 56 0.00 15.18 15.58
N ASP A 57 1.03 14.63 16.23
CA ASP A 57 2.15 15.39 16.81
C ASP A 57 2.95 16.20 15.77
N LEU A 58 2.92 15.78 14.49
CA LEU A 58 3.55 16.53 13.42
C LEU A 58 2.74 17.76 13.01
N ALA A 59 1.41 17.78 13.21
CA ALA A 59 0.55 18.88 12.80
C ALA A 59 1.00 20.24 13.38
N ASP A 60 1.55 20.24 14.59
CA ASP A 60 2.04 21.44 15.29
C ASP A 60 3.45 21.91 14.86
N LYS A 61 4.09 21.23 13.91
CA LYS A 61 5.46 21.56 13.50
C LYS A 61 5.47 22.72 12.51
N PRO A 62 6.49 23.60 12.52
CA PRO A 62 6.54 24.76 11.61
C PRO A 62 6.70 24.42 10.12
N PHE A 63 6.88 23.13 9.78
CA PHE A 63 7.04 22.66 8.40
C PHE A 63 5.78 21.99 7.84
N THR A 64 4.70 21.83 8.63
CA THR A 64 3.45 21.28 8.12
C THR A 64 2.66 22.34 7.34
N PRO A 65 2.11 21.97 6.17
CA PRO A 65 1.20 22.86 5.44
C PRO A 65 -0.06 23.18 6.24
N GLU A 66 -0.70 24.32 5.94
CA GLU A 66 -1.97 24.72 6.58
C GLU A 66 -3.10 23.71 6.36
N ASP A 67 -3.02 22.91 5.29
CA ASP A 67 -4.03 21.94 4.93
C ASP A 67 -3.67 20.50 5.30
N TYR A 68 -2.65 20.33 6.16
CA TYR A 68 -2.27 19.08 6.81
C TYR A 68 -3.40 18.58 7.72
N ASP A 69 -3.77 17.31 7.59
CA ASP A 69 -4.85 16.70 8.38
C ASP A 69 -4.61 15.19 8.53
N VAL A 70 -4.94 14.66 9.70
CA VAL A 70 -4.76 13.24 10.03
C VAL A 70 -6.04 12.75 10.68
N SER A 71 -6.53 11.60 10.23
CA SER A 71 -7.69 10.95 10.85
C SER A 71 -7.48 9.45 10.91
N PHE A 72 -7.75 8.87 12.08
CA PHE A 72 -7.75 7.42 12.27
C PHE A 72 -9.13 6.96 12.75
N GLY A 73 -9.66 5.92 12.11
CA GLY A 73 -10.92 5.31 12.53
C GLY A 73 -11.28 4.07 11.73
N ASN A 74 -11.96 3.13 12.37
CA ASN A 74 -12.39 1.86 11.77
C ASN A 74 -11.25 1.10 11.05
N GLY A 75 -10.04 1.14 11.61
CA GLY A 75 -8.86 0.50 11.02
C GLY A 75 -8.28 1.21 9.79
N VAL A 76 -8.75 2.42 9.47
CA VAL A 76 -8.24 3.24 8.36
C VAL A 76 -7.59 4.51 8.91
N LEU A 77 -6.30 4.67 8.66
CA LEU A 77 -5.52 5.89 8.92
C LEU A 77 -5.40 6.67 7.60
N THR A 78 -5.91 7.89 7.59
CA THR A 78 -5.80 8.81 6.46
C THR A 78 -4.92 9.98 6.86
N ALA A 79 -3.81 10.18 6.15
CA ALA A 79 -2.87 11.28 6.37
C ALA A 79 -2.83 12.16 5.12
N LYS A 80 -3.42 13.35 5.22
CA LYS A 80 -3.33 14.40 4.21
C LYS A 80 -2.12 15.26 4.55
N LEU A 81 -1.07 15.15 3.74
CA LEU A 81 0.19 15.86 4.01
C LEU A 81 0.19 17.31 3.51
N GLY A 82 -0.84 17.70 2.74
CA GLY A 82 -1.01 19.05 2.22
C GLY A 82 -0.18 19.35 0.97
N GLY A 83 -0.48 20.48 0.34
CA GLY A 83 0.15 20.91 -0.92
C GLY A 83 0.13 19.83 -2.01
N ASP A 84 1.29 19.58 -2.64
CA ASP A 84 1.45 18.59 -3.72
C ASP A 84 1.78 17.17 -3.21
N MET A 85 1.87 16.97 -1.89
CA MET A 85 2.22 15.68 -1.29
C MET A 85 1.03 14.70 -1.23
N GLY A 86 -0.20 15.20 -1.39
CA GLY A 86 -1.42 14.39 -1.49
C GLY A 86 -1.86 13.71 -0.19
N THR A 87 -2.66 12.65 -0.35
CA THR A 87 -3.29 11.92 0.77
C THR A 87 -2.87 10.46 0.75
N TYR A 88 -2.27 10.02 1.86
CA TYR A 88 -1.91 8.64 2.12
C TYR A 88 -3.04 7.97 2.89
N VAL A 89 -3.33 6.72 2.55
CA VAL A 89 -4.32 5.90 3.26
C VAL A 89 -3.68 4.58 3.64
N ILE A 90 -3.64 4.31 4.94
CA ILE A 90 -3.17 3.05 5.52
C ILE A 90 -4.38 2.33 6.10
N ASN A 91 -4.67 1.13 5.61
CA ASN A 91 -5.85 0.37 6.02
C ASN A 91 -5.45 -1.00 6.58
N ARG A 92 -5.98 -1.33 7.76
CA ARG A 92 -5.94 -2.70 8.29
C ARG A 92 -7.01 -3.55 7.60
N GLN A 93 -6.59 -4.66 7.02
CA GLN A 93 -7.46 -5.64 6.38
C GLN A 93 -7.47 -6.95 7.17
N THR A 94 -8.34 -7.02 8.18
CA THR A 94 -8.50 -8.12 9.15
C THR A 94 -8.60 -9.51 8.54
N PRO A 95 -9.48 -9.78 7.55
CA PRO A 95 -9.67 -11.15 7.05
C PRO A 95 -8.40 -11.76 6.46
N ASN A 96 -7.54 -10.91 5.87
CA ASN A 96 -6.30 -11.34 5.23
C ASN A 96 -5.08 -11.14 6.11
N LYS A 97 -5.23 -10.52 7.30
CA LYS A 97 -4.14 -10.14 8.20
C LYS A 97 -3.09 -9.26 7.49
N GLN A 98 -3.56 -8.29 6.71
CA GLN A 98 -2.73 -7.42 5.86
C GLN A 98 -2.90 -5.95 6.21
N ILE A 99 -1.84 -5.16 6.05
CA ILE A 99 -1.94 -3.69 6.02
C ILE A 99 -1.80 -3.26 4.56
N TRP A 100 -2.73 -2.44 4.07
CA TRP A 100 -2.66 -1.85 2.74
C TRP A 100 -2.22 -0.39 2.85
N LEU A 101 -1.43 0.06 1.89
CA LEU A 101 -0.99 1.45 1.76
C LEU A 101 -1.37 1.95 0.37
N SER A 102 -2.18 2.99 0.33
CA SER A 102 -2.38 3.80 -0.87
C SER A 102 -1.53 5.07 -0.73
N SER A 103 -0.66 5.29 -1.70
CA SER A 103 0.13 6.51 -1.84
C SER A 103 -0.47 7.37 -2.95
N PRO A 104 -0.45 8.71 -2.82
CA PRO A 104 -0.67 9.59 -3.96
C PRO A 104 0.41 9.36 -5.04
N THR A 105 0.06 9.69 -6.28
CA THR A 105 0.94 9.61 -7.48
C THR A 105 1.86 10.79 -7.62
#